data_AF-A0A358XWE1-F1
#
_entry.id   AF-A0A358XWE1-F1
#
_cell.length_a   1.000
_cell.length_b   1.000
_cell.length_c   1.000
_cell.angle_alpha   90.00
_cell.angle_beta   90.00
_cell.angle_gamma   90.00
#
_symmetry.space_group_name_H-M   'P 1'
#
loop_
_entity.id
_entity.type
_entity.pdbx_description
1 polymer ?
#
loop_
_entity_poly.entity_id
_entity_poly.type
_entity_poly.pdbx_seq_one_letter_code
_entity_poly.pdbx_strand_id
1 'polypeptide(L)'
;MPFLLLLAWQACTVSRPEGNSAKFTPTDAEVEQYNARVAPEERIVCRLEKPVGTYISKRVCRLQADVDATSTLHRQQLRRVLN
;
A
#
# COMPACT_ATOMS: atom_id res chain seq x y z
N MET A 1 15.63 -44.07 -31.60
CA MET A 1 15.27 -42.70 -31.17
C MET A 1 14.45 -42.79 -29.89
N PRO A 2 15.02 -42.52 -28.70
CA PRO A 2 14.23 -42.28 -27.51
C PRO A 2 14.23 -40.78 -27.17
N PHE A 3 13.03 -40.23 -27.23
CA PHE A 3 12.45 -39.19 -26.38
C PHE A 3 13.36 -38.74 -25.20
N LEU A 4 13.97 -37.55 -25.28
CA LEU A 4 14.63 -36.92 -24.12
C LEU A 4 14.46 -35.39 -24.16
N LEU A 5 13.81 -34.91 -23.10
CA LEU A 5 14.02 -33.62 -22.44
C LEU A 5 13.55 -32.33 -23.15
N LEU A 6 12.24 -32.09 -23.06
CA LEU A 6 11.68 -30.74 -22.96
C LEU A 6 11.94 -30.20 -21.54
N LEU A 7 13.07 -29.52 -21.35
CA LEU A 7 13.31 -28.67 -20.17
C LEU A 7 12.53 -27.37 -20.35
N ALA A 8 11.33 -27.32 -19.77
CA ALA A 8 10.56 -26.09 -19.64
C ALA A 8 11.23 -25.19 -18.59
N TRP A 9 11.97 -24.18 -19.06
CA TRP A 9 12.34 -23.03 -18.24
C TRP A 9 11.06 -22.25 -17.92
N GLN A 10 10.50 -22.50 -16.75
CA GLN A 10 9.49 -21.61 -16.17
C GLN A 10 10.23 -20.34 -15.71
N ALA A 11 10.32 -19.36 -16.59
CA ALA A 11 10.73 -18.02 -16.20
C ALA A 11 9.70 -17.48 -15.20
N CYS A 12 10.10 -17.30 -13.95
CA CYS A 12 9.36 -16.47 -13.01
C CYS A 12 9.32 -15.06 -13.59
N THR A 13 8.24 -14.72 -14.31
CA THR A 13 7.94 -13.33 -14.62
C THR A 13 7.50 -12.69 -13.32
N VAL A 14 8.45 -12.11 -12.59
CA VAL A 14 8.12 -11.16 -11.55
C VAL A 14 7.50 -9.98 -12.27
N SER A 15 6.17 -9.95 -12.32
CA SER A 15 5.41 -8.79 -12.72
C SER A 15 5.82 -7.67 -11.77
N ARG A 16 6.77 -6.83 -12.21
CA ARG A 16 7.04 -5.54 -11.56
C ARG A 16 5.67 -4.89 -11.42
N PRO A 17 5.23 -4.46 -10.23
CA PRO A 17 3.99 -3.72 -10.13
C PRO A 17 4.14 -2.56 -11.10
N GLU A 18 3.37 -2.60 -12.19
CA GLU A 18 3.31 -1.51 -13.13
C GLU A 18 3.08 -0.27 -12.27
N GLY A 19 3.99 0.69 -12.36
CA GLY A 19 3.79 2.03 -11.83
C GLY A 19 2.71 2.74 -12.63
N ASN A 20 1.58 2.07 -12.88
CA ASN A 20 0.44 2.61 -13.55
C ASN A 20 -0.38 3.33 -12.49
N SER A 21 -0.05 4.60 -12.38
CA SER A 21 -0.92 5.74 -12.58
C SER A 21 -0.38 6.82 -11.69
N ALA A 22 -0.15 8.01 -12.24
CA ALA A 22 -0.31 9.22 -11.46
C ALA A 22 -1.77 9.23 -10.99
N LYS A 23 -2.11 8.39 -10.00
CA LYS A 23 -3.30 8.54 -9.18
C LYS A 23 -3.12 9.93 -8.61
N PHE A 24 -3.89 10.86 -9.15
CA PHE A 24 -3.95 12.24 -8.68
C PHE A 24 -4.07 12.18 -7.16
N THR A 25 -2.98 12.49 -6.50
CA THR A 25 -2.93 12.46 -5.04
C THR A 25 -3.46 13.82 -4.63
N PRO A 26 -4.58 13.88 -3.90
CA PRO A 26 -5.22 15.15 -3.60
C PRO A 26 -4.24 16.07 -2.88
N THR A 27 -4.29 17.34 -3.24
CA THR A 27 -3.50 18.41 -2.63
C THR A 27 -3.92 18.62 -1.17
N ASP A 28 -3.08 19.30 -0.39
CA ASP A 28 -3.40 19.56 1.01
C ASP A 28 -4.67 20.40 1.17
N ALA A 29 -4.88 21.38 0.27
CA ALA A 29 -6.08 22.20 0.25
C ALA A 29 -7.35 21.38 -0.04
N GLU A 30 -7.31 20.48 -1.01
CA GLU A 30 -8.44 19.60 -1.34
C GLU A 30 -8.77 18.66 -0.18
N VAL A 31 -7.75 18.12 0.48
CA VAL A 31 -7.92 17.24 1.65
C VAL A 31 -8.53 18.00 2.82
N GLU A 32 -8.07 19.22 3.12
CA GLU A 32 -8.61 20.04 4.19
C GLU A 32 -10.07 20.40 3.93
N GLN A 33 -10.39 20.83 2.71
CA GLN A 33 -11.76 21.16 2.31
C GLN A 33 -12.69 19.96 2.42
N TYR A 34 -12.22 18.77 2.03
CA TYR A 34 -12.99 17.54 2.14
C TYR A 34 -13.21 17.16 3.61
N ASN A 35 -12.13 17.13 4.40
CA ASN A 35 -12.17 16.73 5.82
C ASN A 35 -13.03 17.66 6.69
N ALA A 36 -13.19 18.93 6.30
CA ALA A 36 -14.08 19.88 6.97
C ALA A 36 -15.58 19.55 6.80
N ARG A 37 -15.95 18.72 5.80
CA ARG A 37 -17.33 18.42 5.42
C ARG A 37 -17.80 17.03 5.80
N VAL A 38 -16.88 16.12 6.11
CA VAL A 38 -17.17 14.69 6.32
C VAL A 38 -17.03 14.26 7.78
N ALA A 39 -17.63 13.13 8.10
CA ALA A 39 -17.49 12.50 9.41
C ALA A 39 -16.04 12.03 9.67
N PRO A 40 -15.61 11.88 10.93
CA PRO A 40 -14.24 11.51 11.28
C PRO A 40 -13.71 10.24 10.60
N GLU A 41 -14.56 9.24 10.41
CA GLU A 41 -14.22 7.93 9.84
C GLU A 41 -13.93 8.00 8.34
N GLU A 42 -14.55 8.97 7.67
CA GLU A 42 -14.43 9.22 6.22
C GLU A 42 -13.29 10.19 5.91
N ARG A 43 -12.63 10.76 6.92
CA ARG A 43 -11.54 11.72 6.69
C ARG A 43 -10.37 11.06 5.95
N ILE A 44 -9.74 11.84 5.08
CA ILE A 44 -8.53 11.45 4.38
C ILE A 44 -7.30 11.87 5.18
N VAL A 45 -6.36 10.95 5.37
CA VAL A 45 -5.06 11.20 5.99
C VAL A 45 -3.95 10.92 4.98
N CYS A 46 -3.16 11.95 4.67
CA CYS A 46 -2.00 11.85 3.82
C CYS A 46 -0.70 11.81 4.64
N ARG A 47 0.21 10.90 4.29
CA ARG A 47 1.53 10.75 4.94
C ARG A 47 2.62 10.52 3.90
N LEU A 48 3.85 10.92 4.23
CA LEU A 48 5.03 10.52 3.46
C LEU A 48 5.50 9.16 3.98
N GLU A 49 5.34 8.12 3.16
CA GLU A 49 5.77 6.77 3.48
C GLU A 49 6.99 6.40 2.66
N LYS A 50 7.92 5.67 3.29
CA LYS A 50 9.11 5.13 2.65
C LYS A 50 8.89 3.64 2.41
N PRO A 51 8.61 3.20 1.17
CA PRO A 51 8.42 1.78 0.89
C PRO A 51 9.68 0.98 1.21
N VAL A 52 9.52 -0.26 1.66
CA VAL A 52 10.64 -1.17 1.90
C VAL A 52 11.39 -1.39 0.58
N GLY A 53 12.72 -1.33 0.64
CA GLY A 53 13.58 -1.52 -0.54
C GLY A 53 13.81 -0.27 -1.39
N THR A 54 13.32 0.92 -0.98
CA THR A 54 13.68 2.19 -1.64
C THR A 54 13.97 3.29 -0.62
N TYR A 55 14.82 4.24 -1.02
CA TYR A 55 15.10 5.44 -0.24
C TYR A 55 14.17 6.62 -0.54
N ILE A 56 13.29 6.46 -1.52
CA ILE A 56 12.42 7.54 -2.02
C ILE A 56 11.10 7.53 -1.25
N SER A 57 10.80 8.61 -0.52
CA SER A 57 9.52 8.82 0.13
C SER A 57 8.42 9.09 -0.91
N LYS A 58 7.23 8.51 -0.69
CA LYS A 58 6.03 8.74 -1.50
C LYS A 58 4.91 9.26 -0.62
N ARG A 59 4.15 10.23 -1.12
CA ARG A 59 2.91 10.69 -0.48
C ARG A 59 1.83 9.63 -0.71
N VAL A 60 1.27 9.11 0.38
CA VAL A 60 0.19 8.14 0.34
C VAL A 60 -0.96 8.70 1.17
N CYS A 61 -2.15 8.76 0.57
CA CYS A 61 -3.38 9.19 1.22
C CYS A 61 -4.31 8.00 1.39
N ARG A 62 -4.86 7.81 2.59
CA ARG A 62 -5.82 6.74 2.92
C ARG A 62 -6.96 7.31 3.74
N LEU A 63 -8.09 6.58 3.80
CA LEU A 63 -9.17 6.91 4.71
C LEU A 63 -8.75 6.62 6.16
N GLN A 64 -9.30 7.39 7.10
CA GLN A 64 -9.04 7.21 8.53
C GLN A 64 -9.44 5.80 8.99
N ALA A 65 -10.57 5.27 8.53
CA ALA A 65 -11.01 3.92 8.83
C ALA A 65 -9.98 2.84 8.43
N ASP A 66 -9.33 2.98 7.27
CA ASP A 66 -8.30 2.02 6.82
C ASP A 66 -7.04 2.07 7.70
N VAL A 67 -6.67 3.27 8.14
CA VAL A 67 -5.54 3.48 9.05
C VAL A 67 -5.81 2.80 10.39
N ASP A 68 -7.02 2.96 10.92
CA ASP A 68 -7.42 2.37 12.21
C ASP A 68 -7.54 0.84 12.13
N ALA A 69 -8.12 0.31 11.05
CA ALA A 69 -8.18 -1.12 10.79
C ALA A 69 -6.77 -1.74 10.70
N THR A 70 -5.85 -1.08 10.00
CA THR A 70 -4.46 -1.54 9.90
C THR A 70 -3.75 -1.49 11.26
N SER A 71 -3.97 -0.42 12.04
CA SER A 71 -3.36 -0.26 13.36
C SER A 71 -3.81 -1.33 14.36
N THR A 72 -5.10 -1.64 14.39
CA THR A 72 -5.65 -2.68 15.28
C THR A 72 -5.11 -4.05 14.94
N LEU A 73 -5.05 -4.40 13.65
CA LEU A 73 -4.43 -5.65 13.17
C LEU A 73 -2.96 -5.72 13.59
N HIS A 74 -2.17 -4.67 13.35
CA HIS A 74 -0.76 -4.64 13.73
C HIS A 74 -0.57 -4.82 15.24
N ARG A 75 -1.38 -4.15 16.06
CA ARG A 75 -1.36 -4.31 17.53
C ARG A 75 -1.71 -5.74 17.95
N GLN A 76 -2.69 -6.38 17.32
CA GLN A 76 -3.05 -7.77 17.62
C GLN A 76 -1.92 -8.74 17.25
N GLN A 77 -1.27 -8.55 16.10
CA GLN A 77 -0.13 -9.36 15.69
C GLN A 77 1.04 -9.21 16.66
N LEU A 78 1.37 -7.98 17.06
CA LEU A 78 2.44 -7.73 18.03
C LEU A 78 2.16 -8.41 19.38
N ARG A 79 0.91 -8.37 19.87
CA ARG A 79 0.51 -9.09 21.09
C ARG A 79 0.70 -10.61 21.00
N ARG A 80 0.51 -11.21 19.82
CA ARG A 80 0.69 -12.66 19.61
C ARG A 80 2.16 -13.09 19.59
N VAL A 81 3.07 -12.19 19.25
CA VAL A 81 4.51 -12.49 19.17
C VAL A 81 5.22 -12.20 20.50
N LEU A 82 4.72 -11.23 21.27
CA LEU A 82 5.34 -10.78 22.52
C LEU A 82 4.83 -11.49 23.78
N ASN A 83 3.72 -12.22 23.68
CA ASN A 83 3.16 -13.06 24.76
C ASN A 83 3.33 -14.54 24.40
#